data_AF-A0A2H0H9Z7-F1
#
_entry.id   AF-A0A2H0H9Z7-F1
#
_cell.length_a   1.000
_cell.length_b   1.000
_cell.length_c   1.000
_cell.angle_alpha   90.00
_cell.angle_beta   90.00
_cell.angle_gamma   90.00
#
_symmetry.space_group_name_H-M   'P 1'
#
loop_
_entity.id
_entity.type
_entity.pdbx_description
1 polymer ?
#
loop_
_entity_poly.entity_id
_entity_poly.type
_entity_poly.pdbx_seq_one_letter_code
_entity_poly.pdbx_strand_id
1 'polypeptide(L)'
;MWNKNDIKFFRIVLLESFDTNKRDFPWRKEGVSNYELIFSEILLQRTKAETVAKYYDTFFKKFPNWEKLILATDKELEKIFRPLGLHTQRVGRIRKIIEEYKLKNGILPRNKDELQESSFASLYISNAYELFVIKNKAALLDVNMSRVLSRFFYPKDYKDVRNDKLIQELAHNVINVKACKEINWAILDFAALVCKAQKPKCSECKLSSKCCFFELTNKIEDLSEEPQLNINYDSEIPMNPEKPFKVVSLFSGCGGMDLGFEGDFIVHKDSVNERLNPDFVIERLDNDFVRLKPTNFQTVFANDILHEARNAWVNYFKKRNYSSEVYHVDSIVDLVKMHKDGYKVFPDIVDIVTGGFPCQDFSIAG
;
A
#
# COMPACT_ATOMS: atom_id res chain seq x y z
N MET A 1 -23.13 -2.79 -11.39
CA MET A 1 -23.22 -1.33 -11.67
C MET A 1 -23.83 -0.65 -10.46
N TRP A 2 -23.21 0.41 -9.96
CA TRP A 2 -23.64 1.17 -8.77
C TRP A 2 -24.94 1.96 -9.04
N ASN A 3 -25.85 1.94 -8.07
CA ASN A 3 -27.13 2.65 -8.19
C ASN A 3 -26.93 4.18 -8.01
N LYS A 4 -27.66 4.98 -8.79
CA LYS A 4 -27.70 6.45 -8.67
C LYS A 4 -28.08 6.91 -7.26
N ASN A 5 -28.96 6.18 -6.58
CA ASN A 5 -29.36 6.50 -5.21
C ASN A 5 -28.20 6.36 -4.21
N ASP A 6 -27.33 5.37 -4.40
CA ASP A 6 -26.19 5.16 -3.51
C ASP A 6 -25.09 6.19 -3.78
N ILE A 7 -24.88 6.57 -5.05
CA ILE A 7 -24.02 7.72 -5.37
C ILE A 7 -24.54 9.01 -4.73
N LYS A 8 -25.85 9.26 -4.80
CA LYS A 8 -26.46 10.45 -4.18
C LYS A 8 -26.27 10.44 -2.66
N PHE A 9 -26.55 9.31 -2.01
CA PHE A 9 -26.32 9.13 -0.58
C PHE A 9 -24.86 9.35 -0.20
N PHE A 10 -23.93 8.71 -0.92
CA PHE A 10 -22.49 8.82 -0.70
C PHE A 10 -22.01 10.28 -0.76
N ARG A 11 -22.47 11.03 -1.76
CA ARG A 11 -22.15 12.47 -1.89
C ARG A 11 -22.66 13.30 -0.73
N ILE A 12 -23.93 13.12 -0.34
CA ILE A 12 -24.55 13.88 0.75
C ILE A 12 -23.77 13.66 2.05
N VAL A 13 -23.55 12.40 2.41
CA VAL A 13 -22.85 12.03 3.65
C VAL A 13 -21.42 12.57 3.67
N LEU A 14 -20.71 12.51 2.53
CA LEU A 14 -19.36 13.06 2.45
C LEU A 14 -19.31 14.57 2.56
N LEU A 15 -20.24 15.30 1.93
CA LEU A 15 -20.31 16.75 2.06
C LEU A 15 -20.65 17.16 3.50
N GLU A 16 -21.61 16.49 4.14
CA GLU A 16 -21.91 16.73 5.56
C GLU A 16 -20.71 16.45 6.46
N SER A 17 -19.99 15.36 6.20
CA SER A 17 -18.75 15.04 6.94
C SER A 17 -17.65 16.07 6.68
N PHE A 18 -17.60 16.64 5.48
CA PHE A 18 -16.63 17.66 5.08
C PHE A 18 -16.93 18.98 5.77
N ASP A 19 -18.19 19.40 5.85
CA ASP A 19 -18.56 20.65 6.53
C ASP A 19 -18.12 20.67 8.01
N THR A 20 -18.13 19.50 8.68
CA THR A 20 -17.71 19.40 10.09
C THR A 20 -16.23 19.07 10.29
N ASN A 21 -15.58 18.38 9.34
CA ASN A 21 -14.21 17.84 9.51
C ASN A 21 -13.24 18.26 8.40
N LYS A 22 -13.57 19.29 7.61
CA LYS A 22 -12.72 19.80 6.53
C LYS A 22 -11.35 20.14 7.06
N ARG A 23 -10.33 19.59 6.40
CA ARG A 23 -8.95 19.89 6.73
C ARG A 23 -8.54 21.19 6.08
N ASP A 24 -7.95 22.09 6.87
CA ASP A 24 -7.40 23.34 6.37
C ASP A 24 -6.02 23.10 5.76
N PHE A 25 -5.87 23.52 4.51
CA PHE A 25 -4.63 23.43 3.77
C PHE A 25 -4.42 24.70 2.95
N PRO A 26 -3.19 25.21 2.85
CA PRO A 26 -2.92 26.49 2.19
C PRO A 26 -3.38 26.50 0.72
N TRP A 27 -3.17 25.42 -0.03
CA TRP A 27 -3.61 25.31 -1.43
C TRP A 27 -5.13 25.15 -1.62
N ARG A 28 -5.91 24.98 -0.54
CA ARG A 28 -7.38 24.93 -0.61
C ARG A 28 -8.04 26.26 -0.28
N LYS A 29 -7.27 27.29 0.07
CA LYS A 29 -7.78 28.63 0.40
C LYS A 29 -8.25 29.35 -0.86
N GLU A 30 -9.14 30.32 -0.69
CA GLU A 30 -9.54 31.20 -1.79
C GLU A 30 -8.36 32.10 -2.21
N GLY A 31 -8.33 32.48 -3.48
CA GLY A 31 -7.29 33.37 -4.02
C GLY A 31 -5.96 32.70 -4.37
N VAL A 32 -5.81 31.39 -4.16
CA VAL A 32 -4.61 30.62 -4.56
C VAL A 32 -4.48 30.61 -6.08
N SER A 33 -3.27 30.89 -6.58
CA SER A 33 -3.00 30.95 -8.02
C SER A 33 -3.02 29.57 -8.70
N ASN A 34 -3.22 29.53 -10.03
CA ASN A 34 -3.10 28.27 -10.79
C ASN A 34 -1.70 27.64 -10.64
N TYR A 35 -0.66 28.47 -10.53
CA TYR A 35 0.70 28.02 -10.26
C TYR A 35 0.78 27.27 -8.93
N GLU A 36 0.28 27.87 -7.86
CA GLU A 36 0.26 27.25 -6.54
C GLU A 36 -0.56 25.96 -6.50
N LEU A 37 -1.73 25.93 -7.15
CA LEU A 37 -2.58 24.74 -7.23
C LEU A 37 -1.85 23.57 -7.91
N ILE A 38 -1.33 23.77 -9.13
CA ILE A 38 -0.63 22.72 -9.88
C ILE A 38 0.58 22.21 -9.09
N PHE A 39 1.41 23.12 -8.58
CA PHE A 39 2.63 22.72 -7.89
C PHE A 39 2.32 22.03 -6.57
N SER A 40 1.29 22.43 -5.83
CA SER A 40 0.85 21.70 -4.63
C SER A 40 0.51 20.25 -4.95
N GLU A 41 -0.18 19.99 -6.06
CA GLU A 41 -0.52 18.63 -6.48
C GLU A 41 0.72 17.82 -6.88
N ILE A 42 1.72 18.46 -7.48
CA ILE A 42 3.03 17.82 -7.75
C ILE A 42 3.77 17.51 -6.44
N LEU A 43 3.75 18.42 -5.46
CA LEU A 43 4.36 18.22 -4.14
C LEU A 43 3.69 17.08 -3.38
N LEU A 44 2.36 16.96 -3.47
CA LEU A 44 1.56 15.93 -2.81
C LEU A 44 1.82 14.51 -3.33
N GLN A 45 2.40 14.36 -4.53
CA GLN A 45 2.75 13.03 -5.03
C GLN A 45 3.76 12.35 -4.11
N ARG A 46 3.40 11.19 -3.56
CA ARG A 46 4.25 10.39 -2.65
C ARG A 46 4.71 11.18 -1.40
N THR A 47 3.98 12.22 -1.01
CA THR A 47 4.23 12.99 0.21
C THR A 47 2.92 13.22 0.96
N LYS A 48 2.95 13.09 2.28
CA LYS A 48 1.77 13.32 3.12
C LYS A 48 1.35 14.78 3.04
N ALA A 49 0.04 15.03 2.99
CA ALA A 49 -0.50 16.38 2.89
C ALA A 49 -0.07 17.29 4.05
N GLU A 50 0.03 16.77 5.28
CA GLU A 50 0.51 17.52 6.44
C GLU A 50 1.97 17.97 6.28
N THR A 51 2.80 17.14 5.64
CA THR A 51 4.19 17.49 5.33
C THR A 51 4.24 18.60 4.29
N VAL A 52 3.44 18.50 3.22
CA VAL A 52 3.36 19.56 2.20
C VAL A 52 2.82 20.85 2.80
N ALA A 53 1.83 20.79 3.68
CA ALA A 53 1.25 21.96 4.35
C ALA A 53 2.30 22.73 5.17
N LYS A 54 3.12 22.03 5.95
CA LYS A 54 4.23 22.63 6.71
C LYS A 54 5.31 23.21 5.79
N TYR A 55 5.48 22.62 4.61
CA TYR A 55 6.51 23.01 3.65
C TYR A 55 6.08 24.09 2.65
N TYR A 56 4.77 24.31 2.51
CA TYR A 56 4.15 25.14 1.47
C TYR A 56 4.80 26.51 1.35
N ASP A 57 4.83 27.26 2.46
CA ASP A 57 5.39 28.61 2.49
C ASP A 57 6.88 28.64 2.13
N THR A 58 7.64 27.60 2.47
CA THR A 58 9.06 27.52 2.13
C THR A 58 9.25 27.45 0.62
N PHE A 59 8.45 26.60 -0.05
CA PHE A 59 8.52 26.43 -1.49
C PHE A 59 8.08 27.71 -2.22
N PHE A 60 6.88 28.22 -1.91
CA PHE A 60 6.29 29.34 -2.63
C PHE A 60 6.92 30.70 -2.30
N LYS A 61 7.61 30.86 -1.17
CA LYS A 61 8.46 32.04 -0.94
C LYS A 61 9.71 32.05 -1.83
N LYS A 62 10.31 30.88 -2.08
CA LYS A 62 11.52 30.77 -2.91
C LYS A 62 11.19 30.79 -4.40
N PHE A 63 10.11 30.13 -4.80
CA PHE A 63 9.60 30.08 -6.16
C PHE A 63 8.13 30.53 -6.19
N PRO A 64 7.87 31.85 -6.16
CA PRO A 64 6.49 32.38 -6.10
C PRO A 64 5.72 32.26 -7.41
N ASN A 65 6.42 32.10 -8.53
CA ASN A 65 5.82 32.08 -9.86
C ASN A 65 6.72 31.34 -10.86
N TRP A 66 6.21 31.18 -12.08
CA TRP A 66 6.93 30.55 -13.19
C TRP A 66 8.26 31.25 -13.49
N GLU A 67 8.29 32.58 -13.47
CA GLU A 67 9.48 33.37 -13.80
C GLU A 67 10.64 33.06 -12.84
N LYS A 68 10.37 32.95 -11.54
CA LYS A 68 11.38 32.58 -10.55
C LYS A 68 11.75 31.11 -10.62
N LEU A 69 10.80 30.22 -10.87
CA LEU A 69 11.08 28.79 -10.98
C LEU A 69 11.95 28.45 -12.20
N ILE A 70 11.71 29.11 -13.33
CA ILE A 70 12.47 28.96 -14.57
C ILE A 70 13.96 29.25 -14.39
N LEU A 71 14.31 30.20 -13.52
CA LEU A 71 15.68 30.62 -13.23
C LEU A 71 16.37 29.73 -12.18
N ALA A 72 15.65 28.81 -11.54
CA ALA A 72 16.21 27.95 -10.51
C ALA A 72 17.31 27.04 -11.08
N THR A 73 18.41 26.87 -10.34
CA THR A 73 19.45 25.87 -10.64
C THR A 73 19.06 24.48 -10.14
N ASP A 74 19.66 23.41 -10.67
CA ASP A 74 19.37 22.04 -10.20
C ASP A 74 19.68 21.89 -8.72
N LYS A 75 20.80 22.46 -8.27
CA LYS A 75 21.18 22.45 -6.86
C LYS A 75 20.15 23.14 -5.96
N GLU A 76 19.53 24.23 -6.42
CA GLU A 76 18.46 24.89 -5.67
C GLU A 76 17.19 24.04 -5.61
N LEU A 77 16.80 23.43 -6.73
CA LEU A 77 15.64 22.53 -6.79
C LEU A 77 15.88 21.27 -5.94
N GLU A 78 17.06 20.66 -5.99
CA GLU A 78 17.42 19.52 -5.14
C GLU A 78 17.36 19.89 -3.66
N LYS A 79 17.92 21.04 -3.30
CA LYS A 79 17.91 21.55 -1.92
C LYS A 79 16.48 21.78 -1.42
N ILE A 80 15.61 22.35 -2.26
CA ILE A 80 14.21 22.60 -1.87
C ILE A 80 13.41 21.29 -1.77
N PHE A 81 13.67 20.30 -2.63
CA PHE A 81 12.92 19.05 -2.58
C PHE A 81 13.43 18.03 -1.55
N ARG A 82 14.66 18.19 -1.04
CA ARG A 82 15.28 17.25 -0.09
C ARG A 82 14.37 16.87 1.10
N PRO A 83 13.67 17.81 1.77
CA PRO A 83 12.77 17.48 2.88
C PRO A 83 11.53 16.66 2.49
N LEU A 84 11.13 16.70 1.21
CA LEU A 84 9.95 15.99 0.70
C LEU A 84 10.28 14.60 0.13
N GLY A 85 11.57 14.25 0.07
CA GLY A 85 12.06 13.02 -0.53
C GLY A 85 11.99 13.02 -2.07
N LEU A 86 12.63 12.02 -2.69
CA LEU A 86 12.67 11.82 -4.15
C LEU A 86 13.16 13.05 -4.93
N HIS A 87 14.05 13.85 -4.34
CA HIS A 87 14.46 15.16 -4.85
C HIS A 87 14.99 15.10 -6.29
N THR A 88 15.89 14.16 -6.63
CA THR A 88 16.41 13.99 -7.99
C THR A 88 15.30 13.73 -9.02
N GLN A 89 14.33 12.87 -8.69
CA GLN A 89 13.21 12.54 -9.57
C GLN A 89 12.27 13.74 -9.74
N ARG A 90 12.01 14.49 -8.64
CA ARG A 90 11.22 15.72 -8.67
C ARG A 90 11.89 16.80 -9.52
N VAL A 91 13.21 16.98 -9.38
CA VAL A 91 13.98 17.94 -10.20
C VAL A 91 13.83 17.62 -11.67
N GLY A 92 14.07 16.36 -12.07
CA GLY A 92 13.91 15.93 -13.47
C GLY A 92 12.50 16.19 -14.01
N ARG A 93 11.46 15.88 -13.21
CA ARG A 93 10.06 16.18 -13.58
C ARG A 93 9.82 17.69 -13.75
N ILE A 94 10.27 18.50 -12.81
CA ILE A 94 10.10 19.95 -12.85
C ILE A 94 10.86 20.57 -14.03
N ARG A 95 12.06 20.07 -14.36
CA ARG A 95 12.81 20.51 -15.54
C ARG A 95 12.04 20.27 -16.83
N LYS A 96 11.49 19.06 -17.01
CA LYS A 96 10.67 18.75 -18.17
C LYS A 96 9.47 19.70 -18.30
N ILE A 97 8.81 20.02 -17.18
CA ILE A 97 7.70 20.98 -17.14
C ILE A 97 8.15 22.39 -17.52
N ILE A 98 9.28 22.85 -16.97
CA ILE A 98 9.86 24.17 -17.28
C ILE A 98 10.24 24.27 -18.77
N GLU A 99 10.87 23.24 -19.32
CA GLU A 99 11.30 23.21 -20.72
C GLU A 99 10.09 23.28 -21.65
N GLU A 100 9.05 22.49 -21.41
CA GLU A 100 7.82 22.57 -22.21
C GLU A 100 7.14 23.93 -22.08
N TYR A 101 7.04 24.47 -20.86
CA TYR A 101 6.46 25.78 -20.63
C TYR A 101 7.19 26.88 -21.40
N LYS A 102 8.53 26.83 -21.46
CA LYS A 102 9.34 27.73 -22.29
C LYS A 102 9.08 27.54 -23.79
N LEU A 103 9.07 26.28 -24.26
CA LEU A 103 8.80 25.96 -25.67
C LEU A 103 7.43 26.46 -26.14
N LYS A 104 6.45 26.47 -25.23
CA LYS A 104 5.10 26.99 -25.48
C LYS A 104 4.95 28.49 -25.15
N ASN A 105 6.04 29.25 -25.03
CA ASN A 105 6.03 30.69 -24.73
C ASN A 105 5.23 31.07 -23.48
N GLY A 106 5.29 30.25 -22.44
CA GLY A 106 4.57 30.45 -21.19
C GLY A 106 3.07 30.11 -21.25
N ILE A 107 2.62 29.44 -22.32
CA ILE A 107 1.24 29.03 -22.46
C ILE A 107 1.05 27.65 -21.85
N LEU A 108 0.20 27.60 -20.84
CA LEU A 108 -0.27 26.40 -20.17
C LEU A 108 -1.35 25.68 -21.00
N PRO A 109 -1.47 24.33 -20.91
CA PRO A 109 -2.54 23.59 -21.58
C PRO A 109 -3.94 24.15 -21.26
N ARG A 110 -4.74 24.41 -22.30
CA ARG A 110 -6.07 25.03 -22.16
C ARG A 110 -7.21 24.04 -22.24
N ASN A 111 -6.95 22.85 -22.77
CA ASN A 111 -7.94 21.80 -22.94
C ASN A 111 -7.31 20.42 -22.64
N LYS A 112 -8.16 19.40 -22.63
CA LYS A 112 -7.77 18.03 -22.31
C LYS A 112 -6.74 17.47 -23.28
N ASP A 113 -6.89 17.75 -24.57
CA ASP A 113 -6.01 17.20 -25.62
C ASP A 113 -4.60 17.78 -25.47
N GLU A 114 -4.48 19.10 -25.34
CA GLU A 114 -3.21 19.80 -25.05
C GLU A 114 -2.54 19.29 -23.75
N LEU A 115 -3.35 18.90 -22.76
CA LEU A 115 -2.88 18.38 -21.47
C LEU A 115 -2.36 16.95 -21.57
N GLN A 116 -2.99 16.08 -22.36
CA GLN A 116 -2.54 14.69 -22.57
C GLN A 116 -1.19 14.62 -23.28
N GLU A 117 -0.88 15.59 -24.14
CA GLU A 117 0.41 15.68 -24.83
C GLU A 117 1.50 16.36 -23.99
N SER A 118 1.16 16.87 -22.81
CA SER A 118 2.07 17.64 -21.97
C SER A 118 2.88 16.79 -20.98
N SER A 119 3.93 17.39 -20.43
CA SER A 119 4.72 16.90 -19.30
C SER A 119 3.91 16.74 -18.00
N PHE A 120 2.68 17.26 -17.94
CA PHE A 120 1.74 17.03 -16.85
C PHE A 120 0.97 15.70 -16.95
N ALA A 121 1.11 14.94 -18.05
CA ALA A 121 0.31 13.77 -18.43
C ALA A 121 0.44 12.51 -17.54
N SER A 122 0.35 12.66 -16.22
CA SER A 122 0.11 11.56 -15.29
C SER A 122 -1.34 11.60 -14.82
N LEU A 123 -2.05 10.47 -14.80
CA LEU A 123 -3.49 10.37 -14.47
C LEU A 123 -3.93 11.33 -13.35
N TYR A 124 -3.26 11.28 -12.19
CA TYR A 124 -3.60 12.13 -11.06
C TYR A 124 -3.41 13.63 -11.34
N ILE A 125 -2.25 14.03 -11.87
CA ILE A 125 -1.95 15.45 -12.15
C ILE A 125 -2.80 15.97 -13.28
N SER A 126 -3.05 15.18 -14.32
CA SER A 126 -3.96 15.55 -15.40
C SER A 126 -5.36 15.83 -14.85
N ASN A 127 -5.89 14.95 -13.99
CA ASN A 127 -7.20 15.17 -13.39
C ASN A 127 -7.21 16.38 -12.44
N ALA A 128 -6.15 16.59 -11.67
CA ALA A 128 -6.04 17.77 -10.81
C ALA A 128 -5.96 19.06 -11.64
N TYR A 129 -5.22 19.04 -12.74
CA TYR A 129 -5.13 20.14 -13.69
C TYR A 129 -6.48 20.44 -14.35
N GLU A 130 -7.19 19.40 -14.80
CA GLU A 130 -8.55 19.53 -15.33
C GLU A 130 -9.49 20.17 -14.30
N LEU A 131 -9.46 19.70 -13.05
CA LEU A 131 -10.31 20.18 -11.96
C LEU A 131 -10.01 21.63 -11.58
N PHE A 132 -8.74 21.97 -11.42
CA PHE A 132 -8.34 23.24 -10.84
C PHE A 132 -8.04 24.34 -11.84
N VAL A 133 -7.51 24.01 -13.01
CA VAL A 133 -7.04 25.01 -14.00
C VAL A 133 -8.05 25.16 -15.12
N ILE A 134 -8.42 24.04 -15.77
CA ILE A 134 -9.40 24.04 -16.88
C ILE A 134 -10.83 24.18 -16.34
N LYS A 135 -11.06 23.87 -15.06
CA LYS A 135 -12.38 23.88 -14.38
C LYS A 135 -13.36 22.84 -14.91
N ASN A 136 -12.83 21.72 -15.41
CA ASN A 136 -13.61 20.55 -15.79
C ASN A 136 -13.89 19.65 -14.58
N LYS A 137 -14.92 18.80 -14.70
CA LYS A 137 -15.21 17.79 -13.68
C LYS A 137 -14.26 16.62 -13.84
N ALA A 138 -13.25 16.54 -12.97
CA ALA A 138 -12.27 15.45 -12.94
C ALA A 138 -12.08 14.91 -11.53
N ALA A 139 -11.81 13.61 -11.41
CA ALA A 139 -11.64 12.93 -10.13
C ALA A 139 -10.16 12.92 -9.73
N LEU A 140 -9.83 13.38 -8.52
CA LEU A 140 -8.50 13.29 -7.90
C LEU A 140 -8.22 11.85 -7.45
N LEU A 141 -8.23 10.94 -8.42
CA LEU A 141 -8.23 9.51 -8.23
C LEU A 141 -6.83 9.03 -7.85
N ASP A 142 -6.58 8.95 -6.54
CA ASP A 142 -5.41 8.34 -5.94
C ASP A 142 -5.78 7.03 -5.21
N VAL A 143 -4.81 6.43 -4.52
CA VAL A 143 -5.02 5.22 -3.72
C VAL A 143 -6.00 5.43 -2.56
N ASN A 144 -6.17 6.66 -2.07
CA ASN A 144 -7.06 6.97 -0.96
C ASN A 144 -8.51 7.08 -1.42
N MET A 145 -8.77 7.86 -2.47
CA MET A 145 -10.08 7.94 -3.10
C MET A 145 -10.53 6.57 -3.58
N SER A 146 -9.65 5.85 -4.26
CA SER A 146 -9.96 4.51 -4.77
C SER A 146 -10.32 3.54 -3.65
N ARG A 147 -9.60 3.55 -2.52
CA ARG A 147 -9.95 2.75 -1.34
C ARG A 147 -11.35 3.05 -0.81
N VAL A 148 -11.73 4.33 -0.69
CA VAL A 148 -13.06 4.71 -0.20
C VAL A 148 -14.15 4.25 -1.16
N LEU A 149 -13.93 4.50 -2.46
CA LEU A 149 -14.87 4.11 -3.51
C LEU A 149 -15.05 2.59 -3.57
N SER A 150 -13.97 1.82 -3.53
CA SER A 150 -14.04 0.36 -3.50
C SER A 150 -14.71 -0.14 -2.23
N ARG A 151 -14.30 0.31 -1.04
CA ARG A 151 -14.95 -0.16 0.19
C ARG A 151 -16.45 0.12 0.23
N PHE A 152 -16.89 1.28 -0.26
CA PHE A 152 -18.31 1.62 -0.25
C PHE A 152 -19.10 0.91 -1.35
N PHE A 153 -18.64 0.95 -2.61
CA PHE A 153 -19.41 0.47 -3.77
C PHE A 153 -19.02 -0.93 -4.26
N TYR A 154 -17.78 -1.38 -4.01
CA TYR A 154 -17.22 -2.57 -4.65
C TYR A 154 -16.08 -3.22 -3.85
N PRO A 155 -16.35 -4.28 -3.07
CA PRO A 155 -15.39 -4.85 -2.14
C PRO A 155 -14.25 -5.66 -2.79
N LYS A 156 -14.10 -5.67 -4.13
CA LYS A 156 -12.96 -6.38 -4.74
C LYS A 156 -11.70 -5.54 -4.70
N ASP A 157 -10.58 -6.23 -4.48
CA ASP A 157 -9.24 -5.67 -4.61
C ASP A 157 -8.96 -5.24 -6.05
N TYR A 158 -8.77 -3.94 -6.27
CA TYR A 158 -8.21 -3.44 -7.51
C TYR A 158 -6.68 -3.42 -7.40
N LYS A 159 -5.99 -3.97 -8.41
CA LYS A 159 -4.52 -4.11 -8.40
C LYS A 159 -3.79 -2.81 -8.75
N ASP A 160 -4.35 -1.99 -9.65
CA ASP A 160 -3.78 -0.68 -10.05
C ASP A 160 -4.89 0.29 -10.47
N VAL A 161 -5.01 1.42 -9.74
CA VAL A 161 -5.93 2.53 -10.03
C VAL A 161 -5.83 3.01 -11.49
N ARG A 162 -4.61 3.01 -12.04
CA ARG A 162 -4.34 3.56 -13.38
C ARG A 162 -4.91 2.71 -14.50
N ASN A 163 -5.07 1.41 -14.26
CA ASN A 163 -5.51 0.45 -15.28
C ASN A 163 -6.92 -0.09 -15.03
N ASP A 164 -7.49 0.19 -13.86
CA ASP A 164 -8.85 -0.23 -13.53
C ASP A 164 -9.89 0.76 -14.12
N LYS A 165 -10.51 0.35 -15.23
CA LYS A 165 -11.55 1.15 -15.89
C LYS A 165 -12.80 1.31 -15.03
N LEU A 166 -13.10 0.32 -14.19
CA LEU A 166 -14.31 0.31 -13.37
C LEU A 166 -14.21 1.37 -12.27
N ILE A 167 -13.07 1.45 -11.57
CA ILE A 167 -12.87 2.48 -10.53
C ILE A 167 -12.81 3.88 -11.12
N GLN A 168 -12.25 4.04 -12.33
CA GLN A 168 -12.21 5.32 -13.04
C GLN A 168 -13.61 5.78 -13.46
N GLU A 169 -14.44 4.88 -13.98
CA GLU A 169 -15.82 5.17 -14.33
C GLU A 169 -16.66 5.50 -13.09
N LEU A 170 -16.48 4.75 -12.00
CA LEU A 170 -17.14 5.04 -10.72
C LEU A 170 -16.73 6.41 -10.20
N ALA A 171 -15.43 6.71 -10.18
CA ALA A 171 -14.92 8.00 -9.72
C ALA A 171 -15.49 9.15 -10.55
N HIS A 172 -15.50 9.02 -11.88
CA HIS A 172 -16.12 9.99 -12.77
C HIS A 172 -17.61 10.19 -12.45
N ASN A 173 -18.35 9.10 -12.31
CA ASN A 173 -19.76 9.15 -11.96
C ASN A 173 -19.97 9.82 -10.60
N VAL A 174 -19.15 9.56 -9.58
CA VAL A 174 -19.24 10.18 -8.25
C VAL A 174 -18.97 11.68 -8.32
N ILE A 175 -17.96 12.13 -9.07
CA ILE A 175 -17.61 13.56 -9.15
C ILE A 175 -18.46 14.35 -10.14
N ASN A 176 -19.30 13.71 -10.96
CA ASN A 176 -20.10 14.39 -12.01
C ASN A 176 -21.29 15.20 -11.43
N VAL A 177 -20.98 16.22 -10.64
CA VAL A 177 -21.90 17.18 -10.01
C VAL A 177 -21.30 18.58 -10.00
N LYS A 178 -22.10 19.61 -9.70
CA LYS A 178 -21.59 20.99 -9.60
C LYS A 178 -20.52 21.13 -8.52
N ALA A 179 -20.73 20.52 -7.35
CA ALA A 179 -19.81 20.51 -6.22
C ALA A 179 -18.64 19.50 -6.39
N CYS A 180 -18.14 19.31 -7.61
CA CYS A 180 -17.13 18.29 -7.92
C CYS A 180 -15.83 18.49 -7.12
N LYS A 181 -15.41 19.74 -6.93
CA LYS A 181 -14.20 20.10 -6.17
C LYS A 181 -14.35 19.73 -4.70
N GLU A 182 -15.48 20.11 -4.09
CA GLU A 182 -15.81 19.82 -2.70
C GLU A 182 -15.94 18.32 -2.46
N ILE A 183 -16.57 17.59 -3.38
CA ILE A 183 -16.66 16.12 -3.31
C ILE A 183 -15.27 15.47 -3.36
N ASN A 184 -14.39 15.92 -4.24
CA ASN A 184 -13.02 15.40 -4.31
C ASN A 184 -12.29 15.57 -2.97
N TRP A 185 -12.32 16.78 -2.40
CA TRP A 185 -11.70 17.05 -1.10
C TRP A 185 -12.36 16.29 0.04
N ALA A 186 -13.69 16.19 0.04
CA ALA A 186 -14.46 15.44 1.02
C ALA A 186 -14.05 13.96 1.04
N ILE A 187 -13.92 13.32 -0.13
CA ILE A 187 -13.47 11.93 -0.21
C ILE A 187 -12.04 11.78 0.34
N LEU A 188 -11.10 12.65 -0.06
CA LEU A 188 -9.71 12.58 0.38
C LEU A 188 -9.56 12.79 1.90
N ASP A 189 -10.29 13.75 2.46
CA ASP A 189 -10.29 14.00 3.91
C ASP A 189 -10.95 12.84 4.66
N PHE A 190 -12.07 12.32 4.16
CA PHE A 190 -12.74 11.16 4.71
C PHE A 190 -11.85 9.91 4.69
N ALA A 191 -11.08 9.70 3.61
CA ALA A 191 -10.12 8.61 3.50
C ALA A 191 -8.98 8.72 4.53
N ALA A 192 -8.58 9.93 4.90
CA ALA A 192 -7.52 10.18 5.87
C ALA A 192 -8.02 10.08 7.33
N LEU A 193 -9.24 10.54 7.61
CA LEU A 193 -9.76 10.67 8.97
C LEU A 193 -10.60 9.47 9.42
N VAL A 194 -11.40 8.89 8.51
CA VAL A 194 -12.40 7.87 8.82
C VAL A 194 -12.07 6.54 8.15
N CYS A 195 -12.07 6.51 6.81
CA CYS A 195 -11.84 5.30 6.02
C CYS A 195 -10.34 5.07 5.76
N LYS A 196 -9.58 4.95 6.87
CA LYS A 196 -8.14 4.74 6.88
C LYS A 196 -7.74 3.41 6.26
N ALA A 197 -6.54 3.33 5.68
CA ALA A 197 -6.04 2.09 5.08
C ALA A 197 -6.08 0.93 6.08
N GLN A 198 -5.56 1.15 7.29
CA GLN A 198 -5.62 0.22 8.41
C GLN A 198 -6.55 0.76 9.49
N LYS A 199 -7.26 -0.15 10.17
CA LYS A 199 -8.17 0.16 11.27
C LYS A 199 -9.13 1.32 10.94
N PRO A 200 -9.96 1.21 9.88
CA PRO A 200 -10.96 2.22 9.56
C PRO A 200 -11.97 2.37 10.70
N LYS A 201 -12.46 3.59 10.92
CA LYS A 201 -13.44 3.90 11.98
C LYS A 201 -14.86 3.54 11.54
N CYS A 202 -15.12 2.27 11.24
CA CYS A 202 -16.39 1.84 10.65
C CYS A 202 -17.59 2.01 11.60
N SER A 203 -17.40 1.83 12.90
CA SER A 203 -18.45 2.02 13.92
C SER A 203 -19.00 3.45 13.98
N GLU A 204 -18.15 4.45 13.70
CA GLU A 204 -18.50 5.88 13.66
C GLU A 204 -18.77 6.38 12.23
N CYS A 205 -18.65 5.50 11.24
CA CYS A 205 -18.71 5.87 9.83
C CYS A 205 -20.17 6.09 9.41
N LYS A 206 -20.52 7.31 9.00
CA LYS A 206 -21.87 7.63 8.49
C LYS A 206 -22.25 6.90 7.19
N LEU A 207 -21.26 6.39 6.44
CA LEU A 207 -21.49 5.58 5.25
C LEU A 207 -21.76 4.10 5.57
N SER A 208 -21.54 3.66 6.83
CA SER A 208 -21.59 2.25 7.24
C SER A 208 -22.88 1.54 6.86
N SER A 209 -24.03 2.21 7.01
CA SER A 209 -25.37 1.67 6.73
C SER A 209 -25.58 1.15 5.30
N LYS A 210 -24.75 1.57 4.34
CA LYS A 210 -24.79 1.12 2.94
C LYS A 210 -23.43 0.69 2.41
N CYS A 211 -22.43 0.58 3.29
CA CYS A 211 -21.05 0.29 2.88
C CYS A 211 -20.89 -1.22 2.69
N CYS A 212 -20.60 -1.66 1.46
CA CYS A 212 -20.38 -3.08 1.16
C CYS A 212 -19.25 -3.69 2.03
N PHE A 213 -18.16 -2.95 2.24
CA PHE A 213 -17.06 -3.40 3.11
C PHE A 213 -17.52 -3.61 4.54
N PHE A 214 -18.32 -2.69 5.11
CA PHE A 214 -18.78 -2.82 6.48
C PHE A 214 -19.78 -3.96 6.66
N GLU A 215 -20.71 -4.11 5.71
CA GLU A 215 -21.66 -5.23 5.69
C GLU A 215 -20.91 -6.58 5.68
N LEU A 216 -19.87 -6.70 4.86
CA LEU A 216 -19.04 -7.91 4.81
C LEU A 216 -18.21 -8.10 6.08
N THR A 217 -17.58 -7.06 6.62
CA THR A 217 -16.80 -7.21 7.86
C THR A 217 -17.67 -7.57 9.06
N ASN A 218 -18.90 -7.03 9.15
CA ASN A 218 -19.84 -7.44 10.20
C ASN A 218 -20.32 -8.88 10.00
N LYS A 219 -20.56 -9.31 8.75
CA LYS A 219 -20.85 -10.72 8.46
C LYS A 219 -19.68 -11.64 8.81
N ILE A 220 -18.44 -11.15 8.70
CA ILE A 220 -17.23 -11.90 9.08
C ILE A 220 -17.05 -11.93 10.61
N GLU A 221 -17.39 -10.85 11.33
CA GLU A 221 -17.42 -10.85 12.82
C GLU A 221 -18.52 -11.75 13.38
N ASP A 222 -19.65 -11.90 12.68
CA ASP A 222 -20.75 -12.84 13.01
C ASP A 222 -20.48 -14.29 12.52
N LEU A 223 -19.39 -14.49 11.77
CA LEU A 223 -18.88 -15.79 11.31
C LEU A 223 -17.56 -16.15 12.00
N SER A 224 -17.45 -15.87 13.31
CA SER A 224 -16.30 -16.30 14.13
C SER A 224 -16.15 -17.82 14.30
N GLU A 225 -16.74 -18.61 13.40
CA GLU A 225 -16.34 -19.98 13.07
C GLU A 225 -16.32 -20.10 11.55
N GLU A 226 -15.12 -20.15 10.96
CA GLU A 226 -14.96 -20.62 9.59
C GLU A 226 -15.59 -22.02 9.48
N PRO A 227 -16.37 -22.33 8.42
CA PRO A 227 -16.56 -23.73 8.07
C PRO A 227 -15.19 -24.25 7.68
N GLN A 228 -14.60 -25.10 8.52
CA GLN A 228 -13.48 -25.94 8.12
C GLN A 228 -13.95 -26.74 6.90
N LEU A 229 -13.59 -26.29 5.71
CA LEU A 229 -13.60 -27.15 4.54
C LEU A 229 -12.51 -28.19 4.81
N ASN A 230 -12.92 -29.41 5.14
CA ASN A 230 -12.04 -30.56 5.09
C ASN A 230 -11.52 -30.66 3.65
N ILE A 231 -10.32 -30.14 3.42
CA ILE A 231 -9.48 -30.64 2.36
C ILE A 231 -9.13 -32.05 2.81
N ASN A 232 -9.83 -33.05 2.28
CA ASN A 232 -9.34 -34.42 2.33
C ASN A 232 -8.04 -34.43 1.54
N TYR A 233 -6.93 -34.34 2.27
CA TYR A 233 -5.69 -34.91 1.80
C TYR A 233 -5.94 -36.42 1.73
N ASP A 234 -5.69 -37.03 0.57
CA ASP A 234 -5.54 -38.48 0.50
C ASP A 234 -4.51 -38.87 1.55
N SER A 235 -5.01 -39.39 2.66
CA SER A 235 -4.27 -39.72 3.86
C SER A 235 -3.65 -41.10 3.68
N GLU A 236 -2.75 -41.23 2.70
CA GLU A 236 -1.83 -42.36 2.58
C GLU A 236 -0.48 -41.91 2.02
N ILE A 237 0.12 -40.88 2.63
CA ILE A 237 1.58 -40.75 2.58
C ILE A 237 2.09 -41.33 3.90
N PRO A 238 2.78 -42.49 3.90
CA PRO A 238 3.30 -43.05 5.14
C PRO A 238 4.25 -42.03 5.79
N MET A 239 3.88 -41.56 6.98
CA MET A 239 4.77 -40.79 7.84
C MET A 239 5.99 -41.65 8.15
N ASN A 240 7.13 -41.31 7.54
CA ASN A 240 8.41 -41.90 7.89
C ASN A 240 9.12 -40.97 8.88
N PRO A 241 9.16 -41.31 10.19
CA PRO A 241 9.73 -40.44 11.23
C PRO A 241 11.25 -40.32 11.18
N GLU A 242 11.93 -41.01 10.25
CA GLU A 242 13.40 -40.96 10.14
C GLU A 242 13.92 -39.79 9.29
N LYS A 243 13.08 -39.09 8.51
CA LYS A 243 13.51 -37.93 7.70
C LYS A 243 12.46 -36.82 7.70
N PRO A 244 12.78 -35.61 8.21
CA PRO A 244 11.88 -34.47 8.12
C PRO A 244 11.75 -33.97 6.68
N PHE A 245 10.57 -33.47 6.32
CA PHE A 245 10.33 -32.79 5.04
C PHE A 245 11.09 -31.47 5.00
N LYS A 246 11.90 -31.27 3.97
CA LYS A 246 12.69 -30.06 3.74
C LYS A 246 11.81 -28.96 3.16
N VAL A 247 11.66 -27.89 3.91
CA VAL A 247 10.83 -26.73 3.57
C VAL A 247 11.71 -25.57 3.10
N VAL A 248 11.33 -24.97 1.98
CA VAL A 248 11.88 -23.69 1.50
C VAL A 248 10.80 -22.63 1.64
N SER A 249 11.10 -21.58 2.41
CA SER A 249 10.23 -20.42 2.64
C SER A 249 10.61 -19.26 1.72
N LEU A 250 9.73 -18.95 0.76
CA LEU A 250 9.90 -17.89 -0.24
C LEU A 250 8.85 -16.80 -0.06
N PHE A 251 9.21 -15.72 0.63
CA PHE A 251 8.33 -14.57 0.87
C PHE A 251 8.98 -13.29 0.34
N SER A 252 8.16 -12.26 0.06
CA SER A 252 8.62 -10.89 -0.22
C SER A 252 7.90 -9.91 0.69
N GLY A 253 8.66 -9.06 1.38
CA GLY A 253 8.15 -7.98 2.23
C GLY A 253 7.53 -8.41 3.57
N CYS A 254 7.31 -9.71 3.79
CA CYS A 254 6.78 -10.31 5.02
C CYS A 254 7.49 -11.62 5.36
N GLY A 255 8.80 -11.73 5.09
CA GLY A 255 9.55 -12.97 5.28
C GLY A 255 9.58 -13.45 6.72
N GLY A 256 9.39 -14.76 6.88
CA GLY A 256 9.46 -15.46 8.15
C GLY A 256 8.17 -15.56 8.96
N MET A 257 7.00 -15.34 8.34
CA MET A 257 5.70 -15.68 8.95
C MET A 257 5.53 -17.18 9.21
N ASP A 258 6.26 -17.99 8.47
CA ASP A 258 6.29 -19.45 8.55
C ASP A 258 7.52 -19.99 9.30
N LEU A 259 8.32 -19.11 9.92
CA LEU A 259 9.38 -19.54 10.81
C LEU A 259 8.78 -20.29 12.00
N GLY A 260 9.25 -21.51 12.22
CA GLY A 260 8.80 -22.34 13.32
C GLY A 260 7.81 -23.42 12.94
N PHE A 261 7.68 -23.72 11.65
CA PHE A 261 7.02 -24.94 11.18
C PHE A 261 7.57 -26.19 11.85
N GLU A 262 8.84 -26.22 12.25
CA GLU A 262 9.51 -27.36 12.89
C GLU A 262 8.94 -27.71 14.27
N GLY A 263 8.34 -26.72 14.96
CA GLY A 263 7.93 -26.87 16.36
C GLY A 263 9.12 -27.20 17.27
N ASP A 264 8.83 -27.79 18.43
CA ASP A 264 9.83 -28.14 19.45
C ASP A 264 10.72 -26.97 19.93
N PHE A 265 10.11 -25.79 20.05
CA PHE A 265 10.74 -24.63 20.67
C PHE A 265 9.85 -23.96 21.70
N ILE A 266 10.47 -23.07 22.48
CA ILE A 266 9.84 -22.39 23.61
C ILE A 266 9.34 -21.03 23.13
N VAL A 267 8.07 -20.73 23.39
CA VAL A 267 7.42 -19.46 23.08
C VAL A 267 6.64 -18.95 24.29
N HIS A 268 6.32 -17.67 24.30
CA HIS A 268 5.36 -17.14 25.27
C HIS A 268 3.96 -17.72 25.00
N LYS A 269 3.19 -18.02 26.04
CA LYS A 269 1.85 -18.62 25.93
C LYS A 269 0.91 -17.79 25.05
N ASP A 270 1.02 -16.46 25.10
CA ASP A 270 0.19 -15.54 24.30
C ASP A 270 0.49 -15.61 22.80
N SER A 271 1.61 -16.23 22.40
CA SER A 271 1.92 -16.49 21.00
C SER A 271 1.21 -17.73 20.44
N VAL A 272 0.49 -18.49 21.28
CA VAL A 272 -0.19 -19.73 20.89
C VAL A 272 -1.70 -19.55 21.01
N ASN A 273 -2.43 -19.81 19.92
CA ASN A 273 -3.89 -19.87 19.96
C ASN A 273 -4.34 -21.29 20.33
N GLU A 274 -4.44 -21.57 21.63
CA GLU A 274 -4.84 -22.88 22.16
C GLU A 274 -6.30 -23.26 21.81
N ARG A 275 -7.15 -22.29 21.44
CA ARG A 275 -8.52 -22.59 20.95
C ARG A 275 -8.49 -23.26 19.58
N LEU A 276 -7.59 -22.80 18.69
CA LEU A 276 -7.46 -23.34 17.33
C LEU A 276 -6.51 -24.55 17.27
N ASN A 277 -5.51 -24.60 18.14
CA ASN A 277 -4.49 -25.65 18.15
C ASN A 277 -4.28 -26.19 19.57
N PRO A 278 -5.25 -26.96 20.12
CA PRO A 278 -5.19 -27.41 21.51
C PRO A 278 -4.01 -28.36 21.80
N ASP A 279 -3.54 -29.08 20.77
CA ASP A 279 -2.49 -30.10 20.91
C ASP A 279 -1.07 -29.57 20.65
N PHE A 280 -0.91 -28.26 20.44
CA PHE A 280 0.40 -27.68 20.11
C PHE A 280 1.28 -27.48 21.34
N VAL A 281 0.72 -27.37 22.54
CA VAL A 281 1.49 -27.21 23.78
C VAL A 281 1.75 -28.58 24.38
N ILE A 282 3.02 -29.00 24.43
CA ILE A 282 3.43 -30.28 25.03
C ILE A 282 3.94 -30.12 26.46
N GLU A 283 4.38 -28.92 26.83
CA GLU A 283 4.95 -28.63 28.15
C GLU A 283 4.69 -27.16 28.50
N ARG A 284 4.30 -26.89 29.75
CA ARG A 284 4.18 -25.53 30.29
C ARG A 284 5.36 -25.27 31.21
N LEU A 285 6.05 -24.16 30.98
CA LEU A 285 7.26 -23.74 31.69
C LEU A 285 6.95 -22.53 32.58
N ASP A 286 7.88 -22.19 33.47
CA ASP A 286 7.76 -20.99 34.31
C ASP A 286 7.73 -19.70 33.48
N ASN A 287 7.24 -18.61 34.09
CA ASN A 287 7.18 -17.26 33.52
C ASN A 287 6.39 -17.17 32.20
N ASP A 288 5.25 -17.87 32.11
CA ASP A 288 4.33 -17.81 30.97
C ASP A 288 4.90 -18.34 29.64
N PHE A 289 5.89 -19.22 29.70
CA PHE A 289 6.43 -19.91 28.52
C PHE A 289 5.82 -21.30 28.32
N VAL A 290 5.72 -21.72 27.07
CA VAL A 290 5.24 -23.05 26.68
C VAL A 290 6.17 -23.64 25.62
N ARG A 291 6.32 -24.97 25.64
CA ARG A 291 7.04 -25.72 24.60
C ARG A 291 6.05 -26.25 23.58
N LEU A 292 6.36 -26.02 22.31
CA LEU A 292 5.54 -26.48 21.20
C LEU A 292 5.84 -27.94 20.85
N LYS A 293 4.83 -28.66 20.36
CA LYS A 293 4.96 -30.01 19.82
C LYS A 293 5.93 -30.02 18.62
N PRO A 294 6.84 -31.02 18.50
CA PRO A 294 7.62 -31.20 17.28
C PRO A 294 6.71 -31.51 16.09
N THR A 295 7.10 -31.03 14.91
CA THR A 295 6.52 -31.45 13.64
C THR A 295 7.54 -32.25 12.83
N ASN A 296 7.13 -32.72 11.65
CA ASN A 296 8.03 -33.43 10.73
C ASN A 296 8.59 -32.52 9.62
N PHE A 297 8.70 -31.22 9.88
CA PHE A 297 9.24 -30.24 8.92
C PHE A 297 10.61 -29.74 9.36
N GLN A 298 11.45 -29.40 8.39
CA GLN A 298 12.74 -28.76 8.59
C GLN A 298 12.89 -27.63 7.59
N THR A 299 12.98 -26.38 8.05
CA THR A 299 13.31 -25.27 7.17
C THR A 299 14.77 -25.39 6.74
N VAL A 300 15.01 -25.47 5.43
CA VAL A 300 16.35 -25.53 4.83
C VAL A 300 16.74 -24.24 4.13
N PHE A 301 15.78 -23.35 3.89
CA PHE A 301 16.01 -22.03 3.33
C PHE A 301 14.82 -21.12 3.65
N ALA A 302 15.10 -19.87 4.02
CA ALA A 302 14.11 -18.84 4.22
C ALA A 302 14.70 -17.46 3.90
N ASN A 303 13.94 -16.59 3.23
CA ASN A 303 14.40 -15.27 2.80
C ASN A 303 13.53 -14.11 3.34
N ASP A 304 13.97 -12.87 3.09
CA ASP A 304 13.28 -11.64 3.52
C ASP A 304 13.02 -11.59 5.04
N ILE A 305 13.87 -12.25 5.83
CA ILE A 305 13.75 -12.31 7.27
C ILE A 305 14.28 -11.00 7.87
N LEU A 306 13.52 -10.41 8.80
CA LEU A 306 14.00 -9.26 9.58
C LEU A 306 15.32 -9.58 10.29
N HIS A 307 16.25 -8.63 10.34
CA HIS A 307 17.59 -8.83 10.93
C HIS A 307 17.52 -9.34 12.37
N GLU A 308 16.60 -8.82 13.17
CA GLU A 308 16.39 -9.21 14.56
C GLU A 308 15.87 -10.65 14.67
N ALA A 309 14.91 -11.02 13.80
CA ALA A 309 14.38 -12.38 13.73
C ALA A 309 15.46 -13.37 13.28
N ARG A 310 16.21 -13.06 12.22
CA ARG A 310 17.36 -13.88 11.78
C ARG A 310 18.34 -14.13 12.92
N ASN A 311 18.70 -13.09 13.66
CA ASN A 311 19.63 -13.23 14.79
C ASN A 311 19.06 -14.11 15.91
N ALA A 312 17.78 -13.97 16.24
CA ALA A 312 17.11 -14.82 17.22
C ALA A 312 17.09 -16.29 16.78
N TRP A 313 16.67 -16.55 15.53
CA TRP A 313 16.53 -17.89 14.96
C TRP A 313 17.88 -18.59 14.78
N VAL A 314 18.88 -17.92 14.23
CA VAL A 314 20.24 -18.46 14.10
C VAL A 314 20.80 -18.84 15.47
N ASN A 315 20.68 -17.98 16.48
CA ASN A 315 21.20 -18.27 17.82
C ASN A 315 20.45 -19.43 18.50
N TYR A 316 19.15 -19.54 18.27
CA TYR A 316 18.32 -20.59 18.83
C TYR A 316 18.63 -21.96 18.21
N PHE A 317 18.69 -22.03 16.87
CA PHE A 317 18.90 -23.27 16.14
C PHE A 317 20.38 -23.67 15.96
N LYS A 318 21.33 -22.76 16.21
CA LYS A 318 22.76 -23.11 16.30
C LYS A 318 23.02 -24.22 17.32
N LYS A 319 22.24 -24.26 18.41
CA LYS A 319 22.32 -25.32 19.43
C LYS A 319 21.80 -26.68 18.95
N ARG A 320 21.08 -26.70 17.82
CA ARG A 320 20.49 -27.88 17.17
C ARG A 320 21.20 -28.26 15.85
N ASN A 321 22.43 -27.78 15.63
CA ASN A 321 23.24 -28.03 14.43
C ASN A 321 22.66 -27.50 13.10
N TYR A 322 21.80 -26.48 13.13
CA TYR A 322 21.36 -25.81 11.90
C TYR A 322 22.44 -24.85 11.39
N SER A 323 22.60 -24.79 10.07
CA SER A 323 23.48 -23.80 9.43
C SER A 323 22.88 -22.40 9.56
N SER A 324 23.72 -21.41 9.83
CA SER A 324 23.33 -19.99 9.78
C SER A 324 22.96 -19.51 8.38
N GLU A 325 23.29 -20.30 7.36
CA GLU A 325 22.98 -20.05 5.96
C GLU A 325 21.53 -20.40 5.61
N VAL A 326 20.73 -20.93 6.54
CA VAL A 326 19.31 -21.21 6.31
C VAL A 326 18.48 -19.92 6.25
N TYR A 327 18.87 -18.89 7.00
CA TYR A 327 18.06 -17.68 7.23
C TYR A 327 18.69 -16.47 6.54
N HIS A 328 18.07 -16.00 5.46
CA HIS A 328 18.53 -14.88 4.63
C HIS A 328 17.72 -13.61 4.89
N VAL A 329 18.41 -12.47 4.91
CA VAL A 329 17.80 -11.13 4.97
C VAL A 329 17.51 -10.57 3.57
N ASP A 330 18.12 -11.15 2.55
CA ASP A 330 18.03 -10.69 1.18
C ASP A 330 16.64 -10.95 0.59
N SER A 331 16.25 -10.09 -0.35
CA SER A 331 14.99 -10.24 -1.06
C SER A 331 15.01 -11.44 -1.99
N ILE A 332 13.85 -12.06 -2.22
CA ILE A 332 13.76 -13.18 -3.16
C ILE A 332 14.22 -12.76 -4.57
N VAL A 333 13.99 -11.50 -4.96
CA VAL A 333 14.42 -10.95 -6.25
C VAL A 333 15.94 -10.97 -6.39
N ASP A 334 16.66 -10.57 -5.36
CA ASP A 334 18.12 -10.49 -5.40
C ASP A 334 18.74 -11.88 -5.34
N LEU A 335 18.17 -12.78 -4.55
CA LEU A 335 18.58 -14.19 -4.46
C LEU A 335 18.41 -14.93 -5.80
N VAL A 336 17.31 -14.67 -6.52
CA VAL A 336 17.09 -15.23 -7.86
C VAL A 336 18.08 -14.67 -8.88
N LYS A 337 18.40 -13.37 -8.84
CA LYS A 337 19.41 -12.78 -9.74
C LYS A 337 20.78 -13.41 -9.50
N MET A 338 21.20 -13.53 -8.24
CA MET A 338 22.44 -14.22 -7.88
C MET A 338 22.44 -15.67 -8.37
N HIS A 339 21.33 -16.40 -8.23
CA HIS A 339 21.24 -17.75 -8.76
C HIS A 339 21.42 -17.80 -10.29
N LYS A 340 20.76 -16.90 -11.03
CA LYS A 340 20.88 -16.78 -12.49
C LYS A 340 22.29 -16.39 -12.95
N ASP A 341 23.02 -15.65 -12.13
CA ASP A 341 24.43 -15.29 -12.36
C ASP A 341 25.40 -16.43 -12.02
N GLY A 342 24.89 -17.62 -11.68
CA GLY A 342 25.68 -18.85 -11.47
C GLY A 342 26.08 -19.11 -10.02
N TYR A 343 25.60 -18.32 -9.06
CA TYR A 343 25.85 -18.58 -7.64
C TYR A 343 24.94 -19.70 -7.11
N LYS A 344 25.48 -20.55 -6.24
CA LYS A 344 24.70 -21.58 -5.53
C LYS A 344 23.97 -20.95 -4.35
N VAL A 345 22.72 -20.54 -4.61
CA VAL A 345 21.88 -19.82 -3.63
C VAL A 345 20.82 -20.74 -3.02
N PHE A 346 20.12 -21.52 -3.84
CA PHE A 346 19.03 -22.39 -3.39
C PHE A 346 19.50 -23.83 -3.13
N PRO A 347 18.87 -24.55 -2.19
CA PRO A 347 19.19 -25.95 -1.92
C PRO A 347 18.77 -26.87 -3.08
N ASP A 348 19.56 -27.92 -3.32
CA ASP A 348 19.34 -28.85 -4.45
C ASP A 348 18.17 -29.83 -4.21
N ILE A 349 17.78 -30.08 -2.95
CA ILE A 349 16.75 -31.05 -2.57
C ILE A 349 15.76 -30.39 -1.62
N VAL A 350 14.51 -30.29 -2.05
CA VAL A 350 13.39 -29.64 -1.36
C VAL A 350 12.16 -30.49 -1.51
N ASP A 351 11.42 -30.71 -0.42
CA ASP A 351 10.17 -31.47 -0.43
C ASP A 351 8.95 -30.54 -0.51
N ILE A 352 9.04 -29.36 0.09
CA ILE A 352 7.93 -28.41 0.23
C ILE A 352 8.43 -26.99 0.01
N VAL A 353 7.68 -26.21 -0.75
CA VAL A 353 7.89 -24.76 -0.92
C VAL A 353 6.70 -24.04 -0.29
N THR A 354 6.97 -23.19 0.69
CA THR A 354 6.02 -22.25 1.26
C THR A 354 6.27 -20.86 0.70
N GLY A 355 5.21 -20.06 0.55
CA GLY A 355 5.35 -18.71 0.02
C GLY A 355 4.03 -17.97 -0.08
N GLY A 356 4.12 -16.65 -0.23
CA GLY A 356 2.97 -15.75 -0.30
C GLY A 356 2.49 -15.49 -1.74
N PHE A 357 1.19 -15.67 -2.01
CA PHE A 357 0.51 -15.32 -3.27
C PHE A 357 0.15 -13.82 -3.38
N PRO A 358 0.08 -13.26 -4.61
CA PRO A 358 1.20 -12.88 -5.46
C PRO A 358 1.60 -11.41 -5.21
N CYS A 359 2.82 -11.19 -4.74
CA CYS A 359 3.53 -9.94 -5.02
C CYS A 359 4.25 -10.07 -6.39
N GLN A 360 4.63 -8.94 -6.99
CA GLN A 360 5.34 -8.90 -8.28
C GLN A 360 6.67 -9.68 -8.25
N ASP A 361 7.25 -9.85 -7.07
CA ASP A 361 8.51 -10.54 -6.84
C ASP A 361 8.37 -12.07 -6.80
N PHE A 362 7.18 -12.60 -6.45
CA PHE A 362 6.93 -14.04 -6.46
C PHE A 362 6.85 -14.59 -7.90
N SER A 363 6.41 -13.76 -8.86
CA SER A 363 6.47 -14.09 -10.30
C SER A 363 7.88 -14.09 -10.88
N ILE A 364 8.86 -13.51 -10.16
CA ILE A 364 10.28 -13.59 -10.50
C ILE A 364 10.92 -14.85 -9.89
N ALA A 365 10.33 -15.37 -8.80
CA ALA A 365 10.79 -16.51 -8.01
C ALA A 365 10.33 -17.88 -8.53
N GLY A 366 9.13 -17.96 -9.10
CA GLY A 366 8.65 -19.14 -9.84
C GLY A 366 9.30 -19.25 -11.21
#